data_AF-A0A9D9EEJ4-F1
#
_entry.id   AF-A0A9D9EEJ4-F1
#
_cell.length_a   1.000
_cell.length_b   1.000
_cell.length_c   1.000
_cell.angle_alpha   90.00
_cell.angle_beta   90.00
_cell.angle_gamma   90.00
#
_symmetry.space_group_name_H-M   'P 1'
#
loop_
_entity.id
_entity.type
_entity.pdbx_description
1 polymer ?
#
loop_
_entity_poly.entity_id
_entity_poly.type
_entity_poly.pdbx_seq_one_letter_code
_entity_poly.pdbx_strand_id
1 'polypeptide(L)'
;MNRFTKLSIEYANQRSYLDDLFQVYPTIPEGIREIDKTIWVNVEKAFKKQDNLKLVQELLKLDLFPVKDSYVAYLKRDKSALARNPKTINRICGRLYELGIDKLFERCSEPKETNRQIGPMFRDWLAKKSLGMKPVGLTKFLSNTNDAILDGTDKTLMDFASHYLGYKRNKGLDFVGRFNGKYVIGEAKFLTDFGGHQNAQLNDAIDTLLTKGVKAVKIAILDGVLYIKGNSKMYKDITEIYSNYNIMSALVLREFLYQL
;
A
#
# COMPACT_ATOMS: atom_id res chain seq x y z
N MET A 1 -19.41 9.48 -18.09
CA MET A 1 -18.12 9.41 -17.38
C MET A 1 -17.95 10.64 -16.51
N ASN A 2 -17.61 10.45 -15.25
CA ASN A 2 -17.39 11.48 -14.25
C ASN A 2 -16.26 12.43 -14.70
N ARG A 3 -16.45 13.73 -14.47
CA ARG A 3 -15.52 14.78 -14.89
C ARG A 3 -14.10 14.55 -14.37
N PHE A 4 -13.94 14.16 -13.11
CA PHE A 4 -12.63 13.99 -12.49
C PHE A 4 -11.93 12.70 -12.92
N THR A 5 -12.69 11.67 -13.26
CA THR A 5 -12.15 10.47 -13.92
C THR A 5 -11.59 10.83 -15.30
N LYS A 6 -12.36 11.58 -16.09
CA LYS A 6 -11.91 12.08 -17.40
C LYS A 6 -10.64 12.92 -17.28
N LEU A 7 -10.63 13.88 -16.34
CA LEU A 7 -9.49 14.75 -16.10
C LEU A 7 -8.24 13.95 -15.68
N SER A 8 -8.42 12.92 -14.84
CA SER A 8 -7.31 12.05 -14.42
C SER A 8 -6.73 11.26 -15.59
N ILE A 9 -7.58 10.73 -16.47
CA ILE A 9 -7.15 10.05 -17.71
C ILE A 9 -6.42 11.03 -18.63
N GLU A 10 -6.96 12.23 -18.84
CA GLU A 10 -6.33 13.25 -19.69
C GLU A 10 -4.97 13.67 -19.13
N TYR A 11 -4.88 13.94 -17.82
CA TYR A 11 -3.63 14.27 -17.15
C TYR A 11 -2.61 13.14 -17.33
N ALA A 12 -3.01 11.89 -17.07
CA ALA A 12 -2.13 10.72 -17.17
C ALA A 12 -1.55 10.49 -18.58
N ASN A 13 -2.28 10.87 -19.63
CA ASN A 13 -1.87 10.59 -21.01
C ASN A 13 -1.31 11.82 -21.75
N GLN A 14 -1.36 13.03 -21.17
CA GLN A 14 -1.00 14.27 -21.88
C GLN A 14 -0.05 15.20 -21.10
N ARG A 15 0.32 14.87 -19.87
CA ARG A 15 1.13 15.74 -18.99
C ARG A 15 2.24 14.96 -18.27
N SER A 16 2.99 15.67 -17.44
CA SER A 16 4.02 15.19 -16.50
C SER A 16 3.43 14.34 -15.35
N TYR A 17 2.51 13.43 -15.66
CA TYR A 17 1.75 12.68 -14.66
C TYR A 17 2.66 11.95 -13.66
N LEU A 18 3.67 11.23 -14.14
CA LEU A 18 4.57 10.47 -13.27
C LEU A 18 5.48 11.39 -12.43
N ASP A 19 5.92 12.51 -12.98
CA ASP A 19 6.75 13.49 -12.25
C ASP A 19 5.95 14.17 -11.13
N ASP A 20 4.69 14.51 -11.39
CA ASP A 20 3.80 15.08 -10.38
C ASP A 20 3.40 14.02 -9.35
N LEU A 21 3.19 12.78 -9.80
CA LEU A 21 2.86 11.66 -8.94
C LEU A 21 4.02 11.30 -8.00
N PHE A 22 5.27 11.57 -8.39
CA PHE A 22 6.44 11.45 -7.51
C PHE A 22 6.34 12.33 -6.27
N GLN A 23 5.60 13.45 -6.32
CA GLN A 23 5.36 14.29 -5.14
C GLN A 23 4.43 13.59 -4.13
N VAL A 24 3.54 12.72 -4.62
CA VAL A 24 2.60 11.91 -3.81
C VAL A 24 3.27 10.63 -3.32
N TYR A 25 3.95 9.91 -4.22
CA TYR A 25 4.61 8.63 -3.96
C TYR A 25 6.11 8.72 -4.33
N PRO A 26 6.93 9.42 -3.53
CA PRO A 26 8.35 9.57 -3.82
C PRO A 26 9.06 8.21 -3.74
N THR A 27 10.07 7.98 -4.56
CA THR A 27 10.96 6.84 -4.35
C THR A 27 11.71 7.04 -3.05
N ILE A 28 11.67 6.04 -2.18
CA ILE A 28 12.53 6.01 -1.01
C ILE A 28 13.92 5.63 -1.52
N PRO A 29 14.97 6.43 -1.27
CA PRO A 29 16.33 6.05 -1.63
C PRO A 29 16.59 4.64 -1.11
N GLU A 30 17.05 3.74 -1.99
CA GLU A 30 17.33 2.35 -1.66
C GLU A 30 18.51 2.28 -0.68
N GLY A 31 18.22 2.45 0.60
CA GLY A 31 19.11 2.06 1.67
C GLY A 31 19.06 0.54 1.82
N ILE A 32 20.23 -0.06 2.05
CA ILE A 32 20.34 -1.45 2.49
C ILE A 32 19.53 -1.59 3.80
N ARG A 33 18.67 -2.60 3.89
CA ARG A 33 17.96 -2.94 5.12
C ARG A 33 18.98 -3.32 6.18
N GLU A 34 18.90 -2.70 7.34
CA GLU A 34 19.71 -3.10 8.48
C GLU A 34 19.33 -4.52 8.93
N ILE A 35 20.33 -5.39 8.97
CA ILE A 35 20.20 -6.76 9.48
C ILE A 35 20.69 -6.77 10.93
N ASP A 36 19.93 -7.44 11.81
CA ASP A 36 20.38 -7.70 13.17
C ASP A 36 21.72 -8.45 13.14
N LYS A 37 22.77 -7.79 13.64
CA LYS A 37 24.14 -8.30 13.64
C LYS A 37 24.27 -9.61 14.41
N THR A 38 23.49 -9.80 15.48
CA THR A 38 23.48 -11.03 16.29
C THR A 38 22.90 -12.19 15.48
N ILE A 39 21.80 -11.96 14.78
CA ILE A 39 21.20 -12.98 13.89
C ILE A 39 22.19 -13.32 12.77
N TRP A 40 22.80 -12.31 12.14
CA TRP A 40 23.74 -12.53 11.05
C TRP A 40 24.97 -13.34 11.47
N VAL A 41 25.57 -13.02 12.61
CA VAL A 41 26.69 -13.82 13.17
C VAL A 41 26.30 -15.29 13.35
N ASN A 42 25.05 -15.58 13.74
CA ASN A 42 24.57 -16.96 13.84
C ASN A 42 24.38 -17.62 12.47
N VAL A 43 23.92 -16.86 11.47
CA VAL A 43 23.84 -17.32 10.07
C VAL A 43 25.22 -17.70 9.56
N GLU A 44 26.24 -16.85 9.75
CA GLU A 44 27.61 -17.13 9.31
C GLU A 44 28.19 -18.38 9.99
N LYS A 45 27.97 -18.52 11.29
CA LYS A 45 28.41 -19.72 12.05
C LYS A 45 27.74 -20.98 11.52
N ALA A 46 26.43 -20.95 11.29
CA ALA A 46 25.69 -22.09 10.78
C ALA A 46 26.11 -22.43 9.35
N PHE A 47 26.32 -21.42 8.51
CA PHE A 47 26.78 -21.59 7.13
C PHE A 47 28.15 -22.26 7.06
N LYS A 48 29.13 -21.76 7.85
CA LYS A 48 30.49 -22.33 7.90
C LYS A 48 30.51 -23.76 8.43
N LYS A 49 29.64 -24.08 9.40
CA LYS A 49 29.49 -25.43 9.97
C LYS A 49 28.65 -26.36 9.09
N GLN A 50 28.07 -25.86 8.01
CA GLN A 50 27.06 -26.55 7.21
C GLN A 50 25.89 -27.11 8.04
N ASP A 51 25.50 -26.41 9.11
CA ASP A 51 24.35 -26.78 9.94
C ASP A 51 23.06 -26.31 9.27
N ASN A 52 22.50 -27.18 8.43
CA ASN A 52 21.33 -26.86 7.60
C ASN A 52 20.11 -26.40 8.40
N LEU A 53 19.84 -27.08 9.52
CA LEU A 53 18.67 -26.78 10.35
C LEU A 53 18.84 -25.41 10.98
N LYS A 54 20.01 -25.15 11.57
CA LYS A 54 20.30 -23.87 12.22
C LYS A 54 20.36 -22.72 11.21
N LEU A 55 20.95 -22.96 10.03
CA LEU A 55 21.06 -21.95 8.97
C LEU A 55 19.67 -21.45 8.54
N VAL A 56 18.76 -22.38 8.20
CA VAL A 56 17.39 -22.00 7.82
C VAL A 56 16.65 -21.36 8.99
N GLN A 57 16.82 -21.87 10.21
CA GLN A 57 16.18 -21.32 11.40
C GLN A 57 16.56 -19.85 11.65
N GLU A 58 17.84 -19.50 11.52
CA GLU A 58 18.32 -18.13 11.71
C GLU A 58 17.89 -17.22 10.55
N LEU A 59 17.99 -17.68 9.30
CA LEU A 59 17.53 -16.93 8.13
C LEU A 59 16.02 -16.63 8.16
N LEU A 60 15.19 -17.53 8.71
CA LEU A 60 13.75 -17.31 8.84
C LEU A 60 13.38 -16.19 9.84
N LYS A 61 14.30 -15.80 10.73
CA LYS A 61 14.12 -14.67 11.64
C LYS A 61 14.27 -13.32 10.94
N LEU A 62 14.95 -13.29 9.80
CA LEU A 62 15.12 -12.08 9.01
C LEU A 62 13.82 -11.70 8.28
N ASP A 63 13.72 -10.43 7.93
CA ASP A 63 12.56 -9.91 7.21
C ASP A 63 12.48 -10.44 5.78
N LEU A 64 13.62 -10.64 5.10
CA LEU A 64 13.71 -11.29 3.80
C LEU A 64 14.43 -12.63 3.91
N PHE A 65 13.90 -13.62 3.20
CA PHE A 65 14.59 -14.89 3.00
C PHE A 65 15.33 -14.83 1.66
N PRO A 66 16.62 -15.23 1.58
CA PRO A 66 17.50 -14.95 0.45
C PRO A 66 17.19 -15.77 -0.83
N VAL A 67 16.24 -16.72 -0.76
CA VAL A 67 15.80 -17.50 -1.93
C VAL A 67 14.29 -17.51 -2.03
N LYS A 68 13.78 -17.36 -3.26
CA LYS A 68 12.36 -17.58 -3.56
C LYS A 68 12.09 -19.09 -3.55
N ASP A 69 11.30 -19.54 -2.59
CA ASP A 69 10.89 -20.93 -2.44
C ASP A 69 9.50 -20.98 -1.79
N SER A 70 8.58 -21.74 -2.40
CA SER A 70 7.17 -21.76 -2.00
C SER A 70 6.95 -22.27 -0.57
N TYR A 71 7.88 -23.08 -0.04
CA TYR A 71 7.77 -23.67 1.29
C TYR A 71 8.20 -22.73 2.42
N VAL A 72 8.96 -21.67 2.13
CA VAL A 72 9.49 -20.73 3.15
C VAL A 72 8.38 -20.09 3.96
N ALA A 73 7.27 -19.73 3.31
CA ALA A 73 6.12 -19.14 3.98
C ALA A 73 5.42 -20.09 4.97
N TYR A 74 5.50 -21.40 4.73
CA TYR A 74 5.00 -22.42 5.67
C TYR A 74 5.98 -22.58 6.84
N LEU A 75 7.27 -22.75 6.55
CA LEU A 75 8.32 -22.93 7.56
C LEU A 75 8.45 -21.73 8.51
N LYS A 76 8.19 -20.51 8.03
CA LYS A 76 8.18 -19.30 8.86
C LYS A 76 7.04 -19.31 9.90
N ARG A 77 5.90 -19.94 9.57
CA ARG A 77 4.71 -19.99 10.43
C ARG A 77 4.72 -21.19 11.38
N ASP A 78 5.16 -22.36 10.91
CA ASP A 78 5.34 -23.56 11.73
C ASP A 78 6.82 -23.91 11.86
N LYS A 79 7.44 -23.49 12.97
CA LYS A 79 8.85 -23.79 13.26
C LYS A 79 9.11 -25.28 13.47
N SER A 80 8.12 -26.06 13.93
CA SER A 80 8.28 -27.51 14.11
C SER A 80 8.45 -28.23 12.78
N ALA A 81 7.94 -27.64 11.69
CA ALA A 81 8.06 -28.18 10.34
C ALA A 81 9.52 -28.30 9.87
N LEU A 82 10.43 -27.51 10.43
CA LEU A 82 11.86 -27.60 10.12
C LEU A 82 12.42 -28.99 10.45
N ALA A 83 12.09 -29.51 11.64
CA ALA A 83 12.54 -30.84 12.07
C ALA A 83 11.77 -31.97 11.37
N ARG A 84 10.49 -31.77 11.07
CA ARG A 84 9.65 -32.78 10.40
C ARG A 84 9.98 -32.98 8.92
N ASN A 85 10.64 -32.02 8.27
CA ASN A 85 10.85 -32.02 6.81
C ASN A 85 12.34 -31.89 6.40
N PRO A 86 13.26 -32.76 6.86
CA PRO A 86 14.69 -32.62 6.66
C PRO A 86 15.11 -32.59 5.18
N LYS A 87 14.44 -33.34 4.29
CA LYS A 87 14.71 -33.33 2.85
C LYS A 87 14.46 -31.95 2.22
N THR A 88 13.39 -31.27 2.63
CA THR A 88 13.05 -29.92 2.17
C THR A 88 14.10 -28.92 2.66
N ILE A 89 14.54 -29.05 3.92
CA ILE A 89 15.59 -28.18 4.48
C ILE A 89 16.90 -28.37 3.72
N ASN A 90 17.32 -29.61 3.47
CA ASN A 90 18.55 -29.90 2.72
C ASN A 90 18.49 -29.33 1.29
N ARG A 91 17.35 -29.45 0.60
CA ARG A 91 17.15 -28.87 -0.74
C ARG A 91 17.27 -27.35 -0.72
N ILE A 92 16.66 -26.68 0.27
CA ILE A 92 16.77 -25.22 0.42
C ILE A 92 18.22 -24.83 0.72
N CYS A 93 18.88 -25.52 1.65
CA CYS A 93 20.28 -25.27 2.00
C CYS A 93 21.24 -25.46 0.83
N GLY A 94 21.03 -26.45 -0.05
CA GLY A 94 21.82 -26.59 -1.28
C GLY A 94 21.86 -25.28 -2.07
N ARG A 95 20.69 -24.68 -2.30
CA ARG A 95 20.57 -23.37 -2.98
C ARG A 95 21.22 -22.22 -2.18
N LEU A 96 21.18 -22.28 -0.85
CA LEU A 96 21.82 -21.27 0.00
C LEU A 96 23.35 -21.35 -0.09
N TYR A 97 23.91 -22.55 -0.08
CA TYR A 97 25.36 -22.77 -0.21
C TYR A 97 25.87 -22.40 -1.60
N GLU A 98 25.12 -22.75 -2.65
CA GLU A 98 25.43 -22.36 -4.03
C GLU A 98 25.54 -20.85 -4.21
N LEU A 99 24.75 -20.06 -3.47
CA LEU A 99 24.80 -18.59 -3.55
C LEU A 99 26.03 -17.98 -2.87
N GLY A 100 26.57 -18.63 -1.84
CA GLY A 100 27.64 -18.07 -1.01
C GLY A 100 27.16 -17.02 -0.01
N ILE A 101 27.90 -16.88 1.09
CA ILE A 101 27.50 -16.06 2.26
C ILE A 101 27.32 -14.57 1.92
N ASP A 102 28.16 -14.01 1.04
CA ASP A 102 28.09 -12.60 0.65
C ASP A 102 26.79 -12.30 -0.11
N LYS A 103 26.41 -13.18 -1.04
CA LYS A 103 25.16 -13.03 -1.79
C LYS A 103 23.94 -13.27 -0.92
N LEU A 104 24.05 -14.14 0.10
CA LEU A 104 23.00 -14.27 1.10
C LEU A 104 22.80 -12.97 1.88
N PHE A 105 23.89 -12.30 2.28
CA PHE A 105 23.81 -11.01 2.99
C PHE A 105 23.12 -9.97 2.13
N GLU A 106 23.61 -9.80 0.90
CA GLU A 106 23.07 -8.84 -0.09
C GLU A 106 21.55 -9.03 -0.22
N ARG A 107 21.11 -10.26 -0.49
CA ARG A 107 19.67 -10.55 -0.64
C ARG A 107 18.88 -10.33 0.63
N CYS A 108 19.38 -10.75 1.80
CA CYS A 108 18.69 -10.51 3.06
C CYS A 108 18.55 -9.01 3.38
N SER A 109 19.48 -8.21 2.86
CA SER A 109 19.62 -6.78 3.09
C SER A 109 18.93 -5.93 2.02
N GLU A 110 18.27 -6.55 1.04
CA GLU A 110 17.53 -5.83 0.01
C GLU A 110 16.50 -4.87 0.64
N PRO A 111 16.34 -3.66 0.06
CA PRO A 111 15.37 -2.69 0.54
C PRO A 111 13.96 -3.31 0.58
N LYS A 112 13.07 -2.73 1.38
CA LYS A 112 11.66 -3.16 1.35
C LYS A 112 11.13 -2.89 -0.06
N GLU A 113 10.43 -3.87 -0.64
CA GLU A 113 9.76 -3.70 -1.94
C GLU A 113 8.97 -2.39 -1.96
N THR A 114 9.15 -1.57 -2.98
CA THR A 114 8.53 -0.24 -3.14
C THR A 114 7.02 -0.31 -2.91
N ASN A 115 6.36 -1.35 -3.44
CA ASN A 115 4.92 -1.57 -3.29
C ASN A 115 4.44 -1.72 -1.84
N ARG A 116 5.31 -2.13 -0.90
CA ARG A 116 5.01 -2.20 0.54
C ARG A 116 5.25 -0.89 1.28
N GLN A 117 5.97 0.05 0.68
CA GLN A 117 6.28 1.35 1.25
C GLN A 117 5.31 2.46 0.79
N ILE A 118 4.53 2.22 -0.27
CA ILE A 118 3.60 3.18 -0.86
C ILE A 118 2.40 3.52 0.05
N GLY A 119 1.97 2.59 0.91
CA GLY A 119 0.76 2.75 1.72
C GLY A 119 0.71 4.05 2.56
N PRO A 120 1.74 4.35 3.38
CA PRO A 120 1.79 5.59 4.18
C PRO A 120 1.98 6.88 3.37
N MET A 121 2.53 6.80 2.16
CA MET A 121 2.97 7.98 1.41
C MET A 121 1.83 8.95 1.09
N PHE A 122 0.62 8.44 0.84
CA PHE A 122 -0.55 9.29 0.63
C PHE A 122 -0.85 10.17 1.86
N ARG A 123 -0.74 9.61 3.08
CA ARG A 123 -0.94 10.37 4.32
C ARG A 123 0.18 11.36 4.57
N ASP A 124 1.43 10.98 4.29
CA ASP A 124 2.58 11.89 4.37
C ASP A 124 2.41 13.06 3.40
N TRP A 125 1.88 12.81 2.21
CA TRP A 125 1.55 13.84 1.23
C TRP A 125 0.45 14.78 1.73
N LEU A 126 -0.60 14.28 2.40
CA LEU A 126 -1.60 15.13 3.05
C LEU A 126 -0.98 16.02 4.15
N ALA A 127 -0.12 15.45 4.98
CA ALA A 127 0.55 16.15 6.08
C ALA A 127 1.41 17.33 5.62
N LYS A 128 1.94 17.26 4.39
CA LYS A 128 2.70 18.34 3.73
C LYS A 128 1.85 19.52 3.23
N LYS A 129 0.56 19.58 3.56
CA LYS A 129 -0.38 20.65 3.13
C LYS A 129 -0.66 20.65 1.61
N SER A 130 -0.51 19.50 0.95
CA SER A 130 -0.65 19.39 -0.51
C SER A 130 -2.06 19.71 -1.02
N LEU A 131 -3.09 19.50 -0.19
CA LEU A 131 -4.47 19.89 -0.48
C LEU A 131 -4.80 21.34 -0.06
N GLY A 132 -3.79 22.15 0.28
CA GLY A 132 -3.97 23.53 0.74
C GLY A 132 -4.18 23.69 2.26
N MET A 133 -4.34 22.58 2.99
CA MET A 133 -4.49 22.59 4.44
C MET A 133 -3.82 21.39 5.11
N LYS A 134 -3.45 21.55 6.39
CA LYS A 134 -2.91 20.45 7.19
C LYS A 134 -4.05 19.65 7.82
N PRO A 135 -3.95 18.31 7.86
CA PRO A 135 -4.83 17.49 8.67
C PRO A 135 -4.86 17.96 10.13
N VAL A 136 -6.01 17.78 10.79
CA VAL A 136 -6.25 18.16 12.18
C VAL A 136 -6.80 17.00 12.97
N GLY A 137 -6.39 16.86 14.23
CA GLY A 137 -6.92 15.82 15.11
C GLY A 137 -8.42 15.96 15.37
N LEU A 138 -9.05 14.87 15.82
CA LEU A 138 -10.49 14.72 15.98
C LEU A 138 -11.18 15.86 16.75
N THR A 139 -10.61 16.31 17.87
CA THR A 139 -11.18 17.41 18.67
C THR A 139 -11.31 18.69 17.86
N LYS A 140 -10.27 19.05 17.09
CA LYS A 140 -10.30 20.25 16.24
C LYS A 140 -11.20 20.05 15.03
N PHE A 141 -11.21 18.85 14.45
CA PHE A 141 -12.10 18.50 13.34
C PHE A 141 -13.58 18.69 13.70
N LEU A 142 -13.97 18.33 14.92
CA LEU A 142 -15.33 18.46 15.45
C LEU A 142 -15.67 19.85 16.02
N SER A 143 -14.67 20.70 16.31
CA SER A 143 -14.86 21.98 17.00
C SER A 143 -15.64 23.04 16.21
N ASN A 144 -15.71 22.91 14.89
CA ASN A 144 -16.41 23.83 13.99
C ASN A 144 -16.78 23.10 12.69
N THR A 145 -17.39 23.82 11.75
CA THR A 145 -17.83 23.31 10.44
C THR A 145 -16.94 23.73 9.27
N ASN A 146 -15.83 24.43 9.52
CA ASN A 146 -14.92 24.87 8.47
C ASN A 146 -14.29 23.66 7.77
N ASP A 147 -13.76 23.88 6.57
CA ASP A 147 -13.06 22.82 5.85
C ASP A 147 -11.94 22.24 6.71
N ALA A 148 -11.80 20.92 6.67
CA ALA A 148 -10.80 20.20 7.45
C ALA A 148 -10.54 18.81 6.85
N ILE A 149 -9.33 18.31 7.07
CA ILE A 149 -8.97 16.91 6.85
C ILE A 149 -8.73 16.30 8.23
N LEU A 150 -9.31 15.14 8.50
CA LEU A 150 -9.12 14.45 9.78
C LEU A 150 -7.76 13.75 9.78
N ASP A 151 -6.93 14.06 10.77
CA ASP A 151 -5.69 13.35 11.06
C ASP A 151 -5.97 12.21 12.05
N GLY A 152 -5.31 11.08 11.87
CA GLY A 152 -5.44 9.94 12.76
C GLY A 152 -4.99 8.60 12.17
N THR A 153 -5.04 7.58 13.01
CA THR A 153 -4.80 6.19 12.60
C THR A 153 -5.96 5.66 11.76
N ASP A 154 -5.77 4.53 11.07
CA ASP A 154 -6.83 3.79 10.36
C ASP A 154 -8.07 3.60 11.25
N LYS A 155 -7.82 3.27 12.53
CA LYS A 155 -8.85 3.09 13.53
C LYS A 155 -9.61 4.39 13.81
N THR A 156 -8.90 5.51 13.98
CA THR A 156 -9.51 6.83 14.21
C THR A 156 -10.43 7.24 13.06
N LEU A 157 -9.98 7.06 11.82
CA LEU A 157 -10.75 7.39 10.62
C LEU A 157 -11.98 6.49 10.49
N MET A 158 -11.82 5.19 10.72
CA MET A 158 -12.91 4.22 10.70
C MET A 158 -13.93 4.46 11.81
N ASP A 159 -13.47 4.71 13.03
CA ASP A 159 -14.34 5.02 14.18
C ASP A 159 -15.15 6.29 13.88
N PHE A 160 -14.52 7.35 13.38
CA PHE A 160 -15.26 8.55 12.97
C PHE A 160 -16.32 8.23 11.90
N ALA A 161 -15.94 7.54 10.84
CA ALA A 161 -16.86 7.22 9.75
C ALA A 161 -18.02 6.32 10.23
N SER A 162 -17.76 5.40 11.16
CA SER A 162 -18.79 4.54 11.71
C SER A 162 -19.78 5.30 12.59
N HIS A 163 -19.27 6.07 13.56
CA HIS A 163 -20.09 6.80 14.52
C HIS A 163 -20.88 7.95 13.90
N TYR A 164 -20.26 8.73 13.01
CA TYR A 164 -20.85 9.96 12.47
C TYR A 164 -21.47 9.80 11.08
N LEU A 165 -20.94 8.89 10.25
CA LEU A 165 -21.32 8.78 8.84
C LEU A 165 -22.09 7.50 8.52
N GLY A 166 -22.25 6.57 9.46
CA GLY A 166 -22.94 5.29 9.24
C GLY A 166 -22.14 4.30 8.41
N TYR A 167 -20.80 4.42 8.39
CA TYR A 167 -19.91 3.48 7.72
C TYR A 167 -19.82 2.16 8.49
N LYS A 168 -20.30 1.07 7.90
CA LYS A 168 -20.40 -0.26 8.54
C LYS A 168 -19.39 -1.29 8.02
N ARG A 169 -18.53 -0.93 7.08
CA ARG A 169 -17.51 -1.83 6.53
C ARG A 169 -16.36 -1.96 7.52
N ASN A 170 -15.86 -3.18 7.75
CA ASN A 170 -14.74 -3.44 8.64
C ASN A 170 -13.40 -3.30 7.90
N LYS A 171 -13.18 -2.12 7.30
CA LYS A 171 -11.95 -1.76 6.61
C LYS A 171 -11.61 -0.30 6.95
N GLY A 172 -10.32 -0.03 7.15
CA GLY A 172 -9.82 1.33 7.33
C GLY A 172 -10.10 2.22 6.12
N LEU A 173 -10.02 3.53 6.35
CA LEU A 173 -10.10 4.54 5.31
C LEU A 173 -8.75 5.25 5.20
N ASP A 174 -8.40 5.66 3.99
CA ASP A 174 -7.18 6.45 3.75
C ASP A 174 -7.45 7.96 3.87
N PHE A 175 -8.71 8.38 3.69
CA PHE A 175 -9.12 9.78 3.72
C PHE A 175 -10.46 10.00 4.42
N VAL A 176 -10.51 10.98 5.32
CA VAL A 176 -11.74 11.58 5.85
C VAL A 176 -11.57 13.09 5.86
N GLY A 177 -12.52 13.81 5.26
CA GLY A 177 -12.52 15.27 5.21
C GLY A 177 -13.90 15.87 5.33
N ARG A 178 -13.94 17.17 5.56
CA ARG A 178 -15.11 18.02 5.44
C ARG A 178 -14.75 19.18 4.53
N PHE A 179 -15.53 19.35 3.47
CA PHE A 179 -15.35 20.43 2.50
C PHE A 179 -16.73 20.99 2.13
N ASN A 180 -16.89 22.32 2.18
CA ASN A 180 -18.15 23.02 1.89
C ASN A 180 -19.36 22.42 2.63
N GLY A 181 -19.16 22.06 3.91
CA GLY A 181 -20.20 21.46 4.76
C GLY A 181 -20.53 19.99 4.45
N LYS A 182 -19.88 19.35 3.48
CA LYS A 182 -20.06 17.93 3.13
C LYS A 182 -18.92 17.09 3.71
N TYR A 183 -19.26 15.96 4.30
CA TYR A 183 -18.26 14.94 4.65
C TYR A 183 -17.83 14.17 3.41
N VAL A 184 -16.55 13.83 3.35
CA VAL A 184 -15.92 13.06 2.28
C VAL A 184 -15.14 11.92 2.90
N ILE A 185 -15.31 10.71 2.38
CA ILE A 185 -14.50 9.54 2.75
C ILE A 185 -13.91 8.89 1.51
N GLY A 186 -12.72 8.31 1.65
CA GLY A 186 -12.09 7.64 0.52
C GLY A 186 -11.03 6.63 0.87
N GLU A 187 -10.74 5.80 -0.13
CA GLU A 187 -9.65 4.85 -0.18
C GLU A 187 -8.64 5.32 -1.23
N ALA A 188 -7.35 5.25 -0.91
CA ALA A 188 -6.25 5.61 -1.80
C ALA A 188 -5.45 4.37 -2.20
N LYS A 189 -5.19 4.20 -3.50
CA LYS A 189 -4.37 3.11 -4.04
C LYS A 189 -3.53 3.57 -5.22
N PHE A 190 -2.25 3.25 -5.19
CA PHE A 190 -1.37 3.40 -6.36
C PHE A 190 -1.18 2.03 -7.01
N LEU A 191 -1.77 1.86 -8.19
CA LEU A 191 -1.78 0.63 -8.97
C LEU A 191 -0.60 0.64 -9.95
N THR A 192 0.49 -0.01 -9.58
CA THR A 192 1.78 0.08 -10.31
C THR A 192 1.89 -0.87 -11.49
N ASP A 193 1.04 -1.90 -11.56
CA ASP A 193 1.06 -2.92 -12.61
C ASP A 193 -0.33 -3.57 -12.76
N PHE A 194 -0.49 -4.43 -13.75
CA PHE A 194 -1.67 -5.25 -13.94
C PHE A 194 -1.53 -6.61 -13.23
N GLY A 195 -2.64 -7.19 -12.78
CA GLY A 195 -2.65 -8.55 -12.22
C GLY A 195 -3.60 -8.73 -11.04
N GLY A 196 -3.67 -9.95 -10.52
CA GLY A 196 -4.64 -10.34 -9.49
C GLY A 196 -4.53 -9.50 -8.20
N HIS A 197 -3.31 -9.29 -7.69
CA HIS A 197 -3.08 -8.48 -6.50
C HIS A 197 -3.53 -7.03 -6.68
N GLN A 198 -3.27 -6.44 -7.85
CA GLN A 198 -3.62 -5.05 -8.16
C GLN A 198 -5.13 -4.89 -8.41
N ASN A 199 -5.76 -5.89 -9.04
CA ASN A 199 -7.22 -5.93 -9.18
C ASN A 199 -7.92 -6.02 -7.81
N ALA A 200 -7.35 -6.75 -6.84
CA ALA A 200 -7.89 -6.78 -5.49
C ALA A 200 -7.80 -5.41 -4.80
N GLN A 201 -6.72 -4.66 -5.00
CA GLN A 201 -6.57 -3.29 -4.51
C GLN A 201 -7.57 -2.32 -5.14
N LEU A 202 -7.80 -2.43 -6.46
CA LEU A 202 -8.86 -1.70 -7.14
C LEU A 202 -10.23 -2.00 -6.52
N ASN A 203 -10.57 -3.29 -6.39
CA ASN A 203 -11.85 -3.72 -5.81
C ASN A 203 -12.05 -3.20 -4.39
N ASP A 204 -10.99 -3.18 -3.57
CA ASP A 204 -11.05 -2.63 -2.21
C ASP A 204 -11.50 -1.16 -2.18
N ALA A 205 -11.04 -0.34 -3.14
CA ALA A 205 -11.44 1.05 -3.26
C ALA A 205 -12.87 1.20 -3.83
N ILE A 206 -13.23 0.35 -4.80
CA ILE A 206 -14.59 0.29 -5.35
C ILE A 206 -15.61 -0.12 -4.28
N ASP A 207 -15.30 -1.08 -3.42
CA ASP A 207 -16.18 -1.50 -2.32
C ASP A 207 -16.50 -0.32 -1.39
N THR A 208 -15.50 0.52 -1.09
CA THR A 208 -15.70 1.76 -0.32
C THR A 208 -16.66 2.70 -1.04
N LEU A 209 -16.55 2.88 -2.36
CA LEU A 209 -17.49 3.66 -3.18
C LEU A 209 -18.93 3.10 -3.17
N LEU A 210 -19.07 1.78 -3.21
CA LEU A 210 -20.37 1.11 -3.29
C LEU A 210 -21.06 0.94 -1.93
N THR A 211 -20.36 1.22 -0.83
CA THR A 211 -20.90 1.06 0.53
C THR A 211 -22.16 1.91 0.72
N LYS A 212 -23.29 1.26 1.04
CA LYS A 212 -24.61 1.90 1.17
C LYS A 212 -24.80 2.52 2.56
N GLY A 213 -25.70 3.50 2.65
CA GLY A 213 -26.11 4.11 3.93
C GLY A 213 -25.09 5.07 4.54
N VAL A 214 -24.02 5.41 3.82
CA VAL A 214 -22.99 6.34 4.28
C VAL A 214 -23.41 7.77 4.00
N LYS A 215 -23.43 8.62 5.03
CA LYS A 215 -23.75 10.06 4.96
C LYS A 215 -22.52 10.91 4.59
N ALA A 216 -21.86 10.55 3.49
CA ALA A 216 -20.69 11.26 2.98
C ALA A 216 -20.54 11.06 1.47
N VAL A 217 -19.86 11.99 0.82
CA VAL A 217 -19.35 11.82 -0.54
C VAL A 217 -18.25 10.76 -0.49
N LYS A 218 -18.43 9.67 -1.22
CA LYS A 218 -17.45 8.60 -1.32
C LYS A 218 -16.58 8.84 -2.54
N ILE A 219 -15.27 8.70 -2.38
CA ILE A 219 -14.28 8.84 -3.45
C ILE A 219 -13.31 7.66 -3.46
N ALA A 220 -12.81 7.31 -4.64
CA ALA A 220 -11.65 6.44 -4.80
C ALA A 220 -10.52 7.25 -5.41
N ILE A 221 -9.41 7.32 -4.67
CA ILE A 221 -8.22 8.06 -5.05
C ILE A 221 -7.25 7.03 -5.65
N LEU A 222 -7.32 6.87 -6.96
CA LEU A 222 -6.60 5.82 -7.66
C LEU A 222 -5.53 6.43 -8.55
N ASP A 223 -4.34 5.87 -8.54
CA ASP A 223 -3.22 6.34 -9.36
C ASP A 223 -2.54 5.17 -10.08
N GLY A 224 -1.79 5.47 -11.14
CA GLY A 224 -0.96 4.51 -11.86
C GLY A 224 -1.58 3.97 -13.15
N VAL A 225 -1.38 2.68 -13.43
CA VAL A 225 -1.59 2.08 -14.76
C VAL A 225 -3.06 2.03 -15.21
N LEU A 226 -4.00 2.21 -14.29
CA LEU A 226 -5.44 2.19 -14.59
C LEU A 226 -5.88 3.28 -15.57
N TYR A 227 -5.11 4.38 -15.69
CA TYR A 227 -5.42 5.49 -16.58
C TYR A 227 -4.82 5.36 -17.98
N ILE A 228 -3.99 4.34 -18.22
CA ILE A 228 -3.44 4.06 -19.55
C ILE A 228 -4.59 3.61 -20.45
N LYS A 229 -4.82 4.38 -21.52
CA LYS A 229 -5.89 4.08 -22.48
C LYS A 229 -5.63 2.73 -23.14
N GLY A 230 -6.62 1.84 -23.08
CA GLY A 230 -6.51 0.54 -23.71
C GLY A 230 -7.64 -0.41 -23.30
N ASN A 231 -7.41 -1.71 -23.50
CA ASN A 231 -8.38 -2.76 -23.23
C ASN A 231 -8.18 -3.46 -21.88
N SER A 232 -7.37 -2.89 -20.99
CA SER A 232 -7.14 -3.48 -19.66
C SER A 232 -8.45 -3.50 -18.86
N LYS A 233 -8.60 -4.52 -18.01
CA LYS A 233 -9.77 -4.64 -17.13
C LYS A 233 -9.96 -3.38 -16.28
N MET A 234 -8.88 -2.86 -15.69
CA MET A 234 -8.95 -1.68 -14.83
C MET A 234 -9.43 -0.45 -15.58
N TYR A 235 -8.93 -0.21 -16.79
CA TYR A 235 -9.35 0.94 -17.60
C TYR A 235 -10.84 0.84 -17.95
N LYS A 236 -11.30 -0.34 -18.39
CA LYS A 236 -12.74 -0.58 -18.67
C LYS A 236 -13.60 -0.42 -17.42
N ASP A 237 -13.15 -0.95 -16.27
CA ASP A 237 -13.89 -0.83 -15.01
C ASP A 237 -14.12 0.64 -14.64
N ILE A 238 -13.12 1.52 -14.74
CA ILE A 238 -13.28 2.94 -14.38
C ILE A 238 -13.98 3.78 -15.45
N THR A 239 -13.94 3.37 -16.73
CA THR A 239 -14.50 4.16 -17.84
C THR A 239 -15.89 3.71 -18.27
N GLU A 240 -16.27 2.47 -17.98
CA GLU A 240 -17.54 1.87 -18.37
C GLU A 240 -18.38 1.58 -17.10
N ILE A 241 -17.94 0.62 -16.28
CA ILE A 241 -18.73 0.05 -15.16
C ILE A 241 -18.95 1.08 -14.04
N TYR A 242 -17.87 1.69 -13.58
CA TYR A 242 -17.86 2.65 -12.46
C TYR A 242 -17.75 4.10 -12.95
N SER A 243 -18.07 4.33 -14.21
CA SER A 243 -17.87 5.59 -14.92
C SER A 243 -18.59 6.79 -14.31
N ASN A 244 -19.61 6.58 -13.48
CA ASN A 244 -20.36 7.65 -12.83
C ASN A 244 -19.93 7.91 -11.36
N TYR A 245 -19.03 7.10 -10.81
CA TYR A 245 -18.51 7.27 -9.46
C TYR A 245 -17.35 8.27 -9.41
N ASN A 246 -17.05 8.77 -8.21
CA ASN A 246 -15.95 9.71 -7.99
C ASN A 246 -14.62 8.97 -7.91
N ILE A 247 -14.10 8.55 -9.06
CA ILE A 247 -12.78 7.93 -9.21
C ILE A 247 -11.82 8.93 -9.81
N MET A 248 -10.71 9.22 -9.15
CA MET A 248 -9.79 10.26 -9.60
C MET A 248 -8.37 10.06 -9.06
N SER A 249 -7.40 10.67 -9.73
CA SER A 249 -6.01 10.75 -9.28
C SER A 249 -5.90 11.66 -8.06
N ALA A 250 -4.93 11.37 -7.18
CA ALA A 250 -4.57 12.29 -6.09
C ALA A 250 -4.24 13.70 -6.61
N LEU A 251 -3.73 13.82 -7.84
CA LEU A 251 -3.32 15.09 -8.44
C LEU A 251 -4.49 16.04 -8.73
N VAL A 252 -5.70 15.52 -8.91
CA VAL A 252 -6.92 16.34 -9.14
C VAL A 252 -7.82 16.40 -7.90
N LEU A 253 -7.45 15.71 -6.83
CA LEU A 253 -8.24 15.61 -5.60
C LEU A 253 -8.51 16.98 -4.97
N ARG A 254 -7.51 17.87 -4.98
CA ARG A 254 -7.67 19.22 -4.44
C ARG A 254 -8.77 19.98 -5.19
N GLU A 255 -8.76 19.96 -6.52
CA GLU A 255 -9.79 20.65 -7.30
C GLU A 255 -11.19 20.06 -7.01
N PHE A 256 -11.29 18.74 -6.91
CA PHE A 256 -12.55 18.07 -6.57
C PHE A 256 -13.10 18.54 -5.22
N LEU A 257 -12.28 18.51 -4.17
CA LEU A 257 -12.74 18.81 -2.81
C LEU A 257 -13.26 20.24 -2.68
N TYR A 258 -12.60 21.21 -3.31
CA TYR A 258 -13.02 22.61 -3.23
C TYR A 258 -14.24 22.94 -4.12
N GLN A 259 -14.59 22.05 -5.06
CA GLN A 259 -15.79 22.19 -5.92
C GLN A 259 -17.05 21.51 -5.35
N LEU A 260 -16.95 20.80 -4.21
CA LEU A 260 -18.06 20.04 -3.62
C LEU A 260 -19.24 20.91 -3.19
#